data_AF-A0A915ETP8-F1
#
_entry.id   AF-A0A915ETP8-F1
#
_cell.length_a   1.000
_cell.length_b   1.000
_cell.length_c   1.000
_cell.angle_alpha   90.00
_cell.angle_beta   90.00
_cell.angle_gamma   90.00
#
_symmetry.space_group_name_H-M   'P 1'
#
loop_
_entity.id
_entity.type
_entity.pdbx_description
1 polymer ?
#
loop_
_entity_poly.entity_id
_entity_poly.type
_entity_poly.pdbx_seq_one_letter_code
_entity_poly.pdbx_strand_id
1 'polypeptide(L)'
;MSPEALQRAPESANTRAADMWSFGICLWELNTREVPFAELSPMEAGMKVALEGLRVQIPPGISRNMFRLMNICLNEDPGRRPNFDQIIPILEKWLEQ
;
A
#
# COMPACT_ATOMS: atom_id res chain seq x y z
N MET A 1 2.03 -6.12 -4.87
CA MET A 1 0.98 -7.04 -4.37
C MET A 1 0.95 -6.98 -2.85
N SER A 2 -0.22 -7.17 -2.23
CA SER A 2 -0.34 -7.29 -0.78
C SER A 2 0.26 -8.61 -0.27
N PRO A 3 0.67 -8.68 1.02
CA PRO A 3 1.26 -9.89 1.59
C PRO A 3 0.34 -11.11 1.48
N GLU A 4 -0.97 -10.93 1.69
CA GLU A 4 -1.93 -12.04 1.61
C GLU A 4 -2.21 -12.49 0.17
N ALA A 5 -2.16 -11.58 -0.80
CA ALA A 5 -2.32 -11.93 -2.22
C ALA A 5 -1.12 -12.72 -2.78
N LEU A 6 0.06 -12.58 -2.17
CA LEU A 6 1.26 -13.36 -2.51
C LEU A 6 1.21 -14.80 -1.95
N GLN A 7 0.41 -15.03 -0.90
CA GLN A 7 0.39 -16.30 -0.17
C GLN A 7 -0.86 -17.15 -0.44
N ARG A 8 -1.96 -16.52 -0.87
CA ARG A 8 -3.26 -17.16 -1.00
C ARG A 8 -3.75 -17.16 -2.43
N ALA A 9 -4.57 -18.15 -2.78
CA ALA A 9 -5.27 -18.16 -4.05
C ALA A 9 -6.24 -16.97 -4.12
N PRO A 10 -6.43 -16.34 -5.30
CA PRO A 10 -7.29 -15.16 -5.47
C PRO A 10 -8.70 -15.33 -4.92
N GLU A 11 -9.29 -16.52 -5.06
CA GLU A 11 -10.64 -16.88 -4.60
C GLU A 11 -10.80 -16.82 -3.07
N SER A 12 -9.68 -16.89 -2.34
CA SER A 12 -9.64 -16.90 -0.86
C SER A 12 -9.12 -15.59 -0.26
N ALA A 13 -8.72 -14.64 -1.10
CA ALA A 13 -8.21 -13.34 -0.69
C ALA A 13 -9.27 -12.25 -0.91
N ASN A 14 -9.32 -11.26 -0.02
CA ASN A 14 -10.15 -10.07 -0.25
C ASN A 14 -9.45 -9.18 -1.29
N THR A 15 -9.78 -9.38 -2.57
CA THR A 15 -9.14 -8.66 -3.69
C THR A 15 -9.26 -7.15 -3.56
N ARG A 16 -10.41 -6.63 -3.08
CA ARG A 16 -10.60 -5.17 -2.90
C ARG A 16 -9.62 -4.60 -1.88
N ALA A 17 -9.39 -5.31 -0.78
CA ALA A 17 -8.40 -4.90 0.21
C ALA A 17 -6.95 -5.05 -0.31
N ALA A 18 -6.69 -6.04 -1.16
CA ALA A 18 -5.40 -6.21 -1.83
C ALA A 18 -5.11 -5.09 -2.86
N ASP A 19 -6.15 -4.62 -3.57
CA ASP A 19 -6.05 -3.46 -4.47
C ASP A 19 -5.75 -2.18 -3.68
N MET A 20 -6.37 -2.01 -2.50
CA MET A 20 -6.08 -0.87 -1.62
C MET A 20 -4.63 -0.86 -1.13
N TRP A 21 -4.05 -2.02 -0.85
CA TRP A 21 -2.62 -2.12 -0.55
C TRP A 21 -1.77 -1.67 -1.74
N SER A 22 -2.10 -2.13 -2.95
CA SER A 22 -1.39 -1.73 -4.17
C SER A 22 -1.48 -0.22 -4.39
N PHE A 23 -2.64 0.38 -4.13
CA PHE A 23 -2.80 1.83 -4.13
C PHE A 23 -1.92 2.52 -3.08
N GLY A 24 -1.80 1.96 -1.87
CA GLY A 24 -0.86 2.44 -0.84
C GLY A 24 0.60 2.45 -1.31
N ILE A 25 1.02 1.43 -2.08
CA ILE A 25 2.35 1.40 -2.71
C ILE A 25 2.48 2.47 -3.80
N CYS A 26 1.44 2.71 -4.61
CA CYS A 26 1.44 3.79 -5.59
C CYS A 26 1.56 5.17 -4.92
N LEU A 27 0.87 5.41 -3.79
CA LEU A 27 1.03 6.65 -3.02
C LEU A 27 2.46 6.82 -2.51
N TRP A 28 3.08 5.73 -2.06
CA TRP A 28 4.48 5.73 -1.63
C TRP A 28 5.39 6.11 -2.81
N GLU A 29 5.26 5.46 -3.96
CA GLU A 29 6.04 5.72 -5.17
C GLU A 29 5.87 7.15 -5.69
N LEU A 30 4.64 7.69 -5.69
CA LEU A 30 4.37 9.08 -6.07
C LEU A 30 5.04 10.10 -5.14
N ASN A 31 5.15 9.75 -3.86
CA ASN A 31 5.75 10.61 -2.85
C ASN A 31 7.28 10.53 -2.87
N THR A 32 7.87 9.34 -3.01
CA THR A 32 9.33 9.14 -3.01
C THR A 32 9.97 9.37 -4.37
N ARG A 33 9.20 9.16 -5.46
CA ARG A 33 9.71 9.07 -6.84
C ARG A 33 10.71 7.94 -7.04
N GLU A 34 10.61 6.90 -6.21
CA GLU A 34 11.48 5.73 -6.22
C GLU A 34 10.70 4.47 -6.57
N VAL A 35 11.39 3.50 -7.17
CA VAL A 35 10.83 2.16 -7.41
C VAL A 35 10.86 1.37 -6.09
N PRO A 36 9.74 0.79 -5.63
CA PRO A 36 9.70 0.06 -4.38
C PRO A 36 10.60 -1.17 -4.46
N PHE A 37 11.56 -1.27 -3.53
CA PHE A 37 12.53 -2.36 -3.44
C PHE A 37 13.41 -2.53 -4.70
N ALA A 38 13.83 -1.41 -5.31
CA ALA A 38 14.61 -1.39 -6.57
C ALA A 38 15.85 -2.31 -6.61
N GLU A 39 16.45 -2.59 -5.46
CA GLU A 39 17.64 -3.44 -5.33
C GLU A 39 17.34 -4.95 -5.38
N LEU A 40 16.07 -5.35 -5.41
CA LEU A 40 15.63 -6.74 -5.41
C LEU A 40 14.99 -7.13 -6.74
N SER A 41 15.18 -8.38 -7.16
CA SER A 41 14.36 -8.93 -8.24
C SER A 41 12.88 -9.06 -7.82
N PRO A 42 11.92 -9.10 -8.76
CA PRO A 42 10.50 -9.23 -8.42
C PRO A 42 10.18 -10.47 -7.57
N MET A 43 10.88 -11.58 -7.81
CA MET A 43 10.72 -12.82 -7.04
C MET A 43 11.21 -12.64 -5.59
N GLU A 44 12.40 -12.06 -5.40
CA GLU A 44 12.96 -11.81 -4.07
C GLU A 44 12.10 -10.83 -3.27
N ALA A 45 11.66 -9.74 -3.90
CA ALA A 45 10.76 -8.78 -3.28
C ALA A 45 9.45 -9.46 -2.84
N GLY A 46 8.84 -10.27 -3.72
CA GLY A 46 7.62 -11.02 -3.40
C GLY A 46 7.80 -11.95 -2.21
N MET A 47 8.87 -12.75 -2.21
CA MET A 47 9.19 -13.67 -1.11
C MET A 47 9.42 -12.94 0.22
N LYS A 48 10.21 -11.87 0.22
CA LYS A 48 10.50 -11.08 1.42
C LYS A 48 9.27 -10.36 1.97
N VAL A 49 8.41 -9.83 1.10
CA VAL A 49 7.13 -9.22 1.52
C VAL A 49 6.21 -10.27 2.14
N ALA A 50 6.11 -11.46 1.54
CA ALA A 50 5.22 -12.52 2.00
C ALA A 50 5.68 -13.17 3.31
N LEU A 51 6.98 -13.48 3.42
CA LEU A 51 7.49 -14.38 4.47
C LEU A 51 8.41 -13.71 5.49
N GLU A 52 9.06 -12.60 5.13
CA GLU A 52 10.06 -11.94 5.99
C GLU A 52 9.58 -10.59 6.54
N GLY A 53 8.36 -10.16 6.20
CA GLY A 53 7.80 -8.89 6.68
C GLY A 53 8.43 -7.64 6.08
N LEU A 54 9.06 -7.74 4.89
CA LEU A 54 9.61 -6.58 4.20
C LEU A 54 8.49 -5.59 3.82
N ARG A 55 8.66 -4.31 4.17
CA ARG A 55 7.70 -3.23 3.88
C ARG A 55 8.43 -1.98 3.40
N VAL A 56 7.74 -1.13 2.65
CA VAL A 56 8.26 0.18 2.26
C VAL A 56 8.45 1.07 3.49
N GLN A 57 9.52 1.86 3.52
CA GLN A 57 9.76 2.84 4.58
C GLN A 57 9.15 4.18 4.18
N ILE A 58 8.30 4.75 5.03
CA ILE A 58 7.71 6.06 4.76
C ILE A 58 8.72 7.14 5.18
N PRO A 59 9.24 7.96 4.25
CA PRO A 59 10.29 8.93 4.58
C PRO A 59 9.76 10.08 5.45
N PRO A 60 10.64 10.76 6.20
CA PRO A 60 10.29 11.99 6.90
C PRO A 60 9.98 13.12 5.90
N GLY A 61 9.24 14.13 6.36
CA GLY A 61 8.95 15.33 5.55
C GLY A 61 7.67 15.28 4.72
N ILE A 62 6.89 14.19 4.81
CA ILE A 62 5.59 14.11 4.13
C ILE A 62 4.48 14.75 4.95
N SER A 63 3.42 15.20 4.28
CA SER A 63 2.27 15.78 4.99
C SER A 63 1.64 14.75 5.92
N ARG A 64 1.15 15.20 7.09
CA ARG A 64 0.49 14.33 8.08
C ARG A 64 -0.71 13.58 7.48
N ASN A 65 -1.42 14.22 6.56
CA ASN A 65 -2.56 13.65 5.87
C ASN A 65 -2.13 12.50 4.93
N MET A 66 -1.07 12.72 4.15
CA MET A 66 -0.51 11.68 3.28
C MET A 66 0.04 10.49 4.08
N PHE A 67 0.77 10.76 5.17
CA PHE A 67 1.26 9.72 6.07
C PHE A 67 0.13 8.82 6.59
N ARG A 68 -0.96 9.43 7.09
CA ARG A 68 -2.10 8.69 7.61
C ARG A 68 -2.80 7.86 6.53
N LEU A 69 -2.96 8.42 5.33
CA LEU A 69 -3.59 7.71 4.22
C LEU A 69 -2.74 6.51 3.79
N MET A 70 -1.43 6.69 3.57
CA MET A 70 -0.55 5.56 3.24
C MET A 70 -0.57 4.48 4.32
N ASN A 71 -0.51 4.86 5.59
CA ASN A 71 -0.47 3.92 6.71
C ASN A 71 -1.77 3.10 6.86
N ILE A 72 -2.94 3.68 6.56
CA ILE A 72 -4.21 2.93 6.60
C ILE A 72 -4.40 2.06 5.35
N CYS A 73 -3.94 2.51 4.17
CA CYS A 73 -3.97 1.69 2.95
C CYS A 73 -3.02 0.48 3.03
N LEU A 74 -1.85 0.65 3.66
CA LEU A 74 -0.83 -0.38 3.88
C LEU A 74 -1.01 -1.14 5.20
N ASN A 75 -2.22 -1.20 5.75
CA ASN A 75 -2.46 -1.93 6.99
C ASN A 75 -2.26 -3.45 6.79
N GLU A 76 -1.57 -4.10 7.71
CA GLU A 76 -1.36 -5.56 7.66
C GLU A 76 -2.68 -6.33 7.69
N ASP A 77 -3.68 -5.84 8.44
CA ASP A 77 -5.01 -6.41 8.49
C ASP A 77 -5.83 -5.92 7.28
N PRO A 78 -6.18 -6.79 6.31
CA PRO A 78 -6.97 -6.39 5.15
C PRO A 78 -8.33 -5.81 5.52
N GLY A 79 -8.90 -6.20 6.67
CA GLY A 79 -10.19 -5.68 7.16
C GLY A 79 -10.13 -4.25 7.71
N ARG A 80 -8.94 -3.71 7.95
CA ARG A 80 -8.72 -2.33 8.40
C ARG A 80 -8.41 -1.36 7.27
N ARG A 81 -8.16 -1.88 6.06
CA ARG A 81 -7.92 -1.05 4.88
C ARG A 81 -9.24 -0.42 4.45
N PRO A 82 -9.25 0.85 4.04
CA PRO A 82 -10.46 1.48 3.55
C PRO A 82 -10.85 0.91 2.18
N ASN A 83 -12.10 1.16 1.78
CA ASN A 83 -12.52 1.02 0.38
C ASN A 83 -12.26 2.33 -0.38
N PHE A 84 -12.20 2.26 -1.71
CA PHE A 84 -12.00 3.45 -2.55
C PHE A 84 -13.07 4.53 -2.30
N ASP A 85 -14.33 4.15 -2.12
CA ASP A 85 -15.43 5.08 -1.80
C ASP A 85 -15.20 5.88 -0.51
N GLN A 86 -14.41 5.36 0.43
CA GLN A 86 -14.08 6.05 1.68
C GLN A 86 -12.93 7.05 1.52
N ILE A 87 -12.03 6.84 0.57
CA ILE A 87 -10.84 7.69 0.38
C ILE A 87 -11.04 8.75 -0.71
N ILE A 88 -11.91 8.53 -1.69
CA ILE A 88 -12.17 9.50 -2.77
C ILE A 88 -12.55 10.89 -2.21
N PRO A 89 -13.52 11.03 -1.28
CA PRO A 89 -13.88 12.34 -0.74
C PRO A 89 -12.74 13.03 0.03
N ILE A 90 -11.82 12.23 0.61
CA ILE A 90 -10.65 12.75 1.31
C ILE A 90 -9.67 13.35 0.29
N LEU A 91 -9.44 12.64 -0.82
CA LEU A 91 -8.56 13.07 -1.90
C LEU A 91 -9.12 14.30 -2.64
N GLU A 92 -10.42 14.33 -2.93
CA GLU A 92 -11.10 15.50 -3.52
C GLU A 92 -10.91 16.75 -2.67
N LYS A 93 -11.10 16.64 -1.35
CA LYS A 93 -10.87 17.74 -0.41
C LYS A 93 -9.41 18.23 -0.41
N TRP A 94 -8.44 17.40 -0.76
CA TRP A 94 -7.04 17.83 -0.87
C TRP A 94 -6.76 18.60 -2.16
N LEU A 95 -7.53 18.36 -3.23
CA LEU A 95 -7.41 19.10 -4.50
C LEU A 95 -8.01 20.50 -4.43
N GLU A 96 -9.00 20.71 -3.57
CA GLU A 96 -9.67 22.00 -3.36
C GLU A 96 -8.88 22.97 -2.44
N GLN A 97 -7.72 22.55 -1.93
CA GLN A 97 -6.83 23.34 -1.05
C GLN A 97 -5.60 23.85 -1.82
#